data_AF-A0A7J4IJI8-F1
#
_entry.id   AF-A0A7J4IJI8-F1
#
_cell.length_a   1.000
_cell.length_b   1.000
_cell.length_c   1.000
_cell.angle_alpha   90.00
_cell.angle_beta   90.00
_cell.angle_gamma   90.00
#
_symmetry.space_group_name_H-M   'P 1'
#
loop_
_entity.id
_entity.type
_entity.pdbx_description
1 polymer ?
#
loop_
_entity_poly.entity_id
_entity_poly.type
_entity_poly.pdbx_seq_one_letter_code
_entity_poly.pdbx_strand_id
1 'polypeptide(L)'
;MGGHWKNTRTATRDQGTKRGRGRQKQPVFGILCRHGQVRAEIVENVEAAPLQPLISRKVRKGSIVCSDSRRAYPGIASKGFVHRMVDHGERE
;
A
#
# COMPACT_ATOMS: atom_id res chain seq x y z
N MET A 1 16.29 20.63 16.80
CA MET A 1 15.83 19.80 15.65
C MET A 1 16.94 18.86 15.22
N GLY A 2 16.85 17.59 15.58
CA GLY A 2 17.85 16.56 15.25
C GLY A 2 17.25 15.18 15.54
N GLY A 3 17.68 14.14 14.81
CA GLY A 3 17.18 12.78 14.99
C GLY A 3 16.14 12.29 13.97
N HIS A 4 15.80 13.10 12.95
CA HIS A 4 15.00 12.56 11.85
C HIS A 4 15.78 11.49 11.08
N TRP A 5 15.10 10.41 10.67
CA TRP A 5 15.71 9.34 9.89
C TRP A 5 16.36 9.85 8.60
N LYS A 6 15.82 10.91 7.98
CA LYS A 6 16.41 11.61 6.82
C LYS A 6 17.74 12.33 7.08
N ASN A 7 18.18 12.43 8.34
CA ASN A 7 19.49 12.96 8.75
C ASN A 7 20.51 11.89 9.23
N THR A 8 20.11 10.63 9.41
CA THR A 8 21.04 9.49 9.65
C THR A 8 22.07 9.31 8.51
N ARG A 9 23.11 8.49 8.71
CA ARG A 9 24.04 8.14 7.62
C ARG A 9 23.39 7.15 6.64
N THR A 10 23.71 7.26 5.36
CA THR A 10 23.15 6.41 4.28
C THR A 10 23.39 4.92 4.53
N ALA A 11 24.62 4.51 4.87
CA ALA A 11 24.94 3.12 5.21
C ALA A 11 24.06 2.55 6.34
N THR A 12 23.74 3.36 7.35
CA THR A 12 22.84 2.97 8.45
C THR A 12 21.38 2.85 7.99
N ARG A 13 20.97 3.62 6.98
CA ARG A 13 19.64 3.47 6.38
C ARG A 13 19.53 2.25 5.49
N ASP A 14 20.56 1.98 4.70
CA ASP A 14 20.61 0.86 3.77
C ASP A 14 20.60 -0.48 4.52
N GLN A 15 21.17 -0.51 5.71
CA GLN A 15 21.09 -1.64 6.64
C GLN A 15 19.65 -1.93 7.12
N GLY A 16 18.74 -0.97 6.95
CA GLY A 16 17.31 -1.11 7.24
C GLY A 16 16.98 -1.04 8.74
N THR A 17 15.69 -0.92 9.04
CA THR A 17 15.19 -0.92 10.42
C THR A 17 14.87 -2.34 10.87
N LYS A 18 14.95 -2.62 12.19
CA LYS A 18 14.49 -3.89 12.76
C LYS A 18 12.96 -4.00 12.80
N ARG A 19 12.20 -2.90 12.76
CA ARG A 19 10.73 -2.90 12.84
C ARG A 19 10.17 -1.71 12.05
N GLY A 20 8.89 -1.81 11.66
CA GLY A 20 8.19 -0.72 10.97
C GLY A 20 8.59 -0.54 9.51
N ARG A 21 8.40 0.68 9.00
CA ARG A 21 8.78 1.09 7.63
C ARG A 21 10.30 1.09 7.48
N GLY A 22 10.80 0.67 6.31
CA GLY A 22 12.24 0.56 6.02
C GLY A 22 12.89 -0.76 6.44
N ARG A 23 12.10 -1.75 6.90
CA ARG A 23 12.58 -3.13 7.05
C ARG A 23 12.35 -3.92 5.77
N GLN A 24 13.31 -4.78 5.43
CA GLN A 24 13.14 -5.82 4.43
C GLN A 24 12.22 -6.91 5.00
N LYS A 25 10.94 -6.84 4.63
CA LYS A 25 9.93 -7.89 4.90
C LYS A 25 9.25 -8.20 3.57
N GLN A 26 8.97 -9.48 3.32
CA GLN A 26 8.15 -9.86 2.17
C GLN A 26 6.75 -9.23 2.32
N PRO A 27 6.33 -8.36 1.38
CA PRO A 27 5.01 -7.79 1.45
C PRO A 27 3.94 -8.78 1.00
N VAL A 28 2.78 -8.69 1.66
CA VAL A 28 1.56 -9.39 1.28
C VAL A 28 0.51 -8.34 0.98
N PHE A 29 -0.15 -8.48 -0.16
CA PHE A 29 -1.25 -7.63 -0.58
C PHE A 29 -2.58 -8.34 -0.33
N GLY A 30 -3.48 -7.67 0.39
CA GLY A 30 -4.79 -8.20 0.75
C GLY A 30 -5.93 -7.35 0.20
N ILE A 31 -6.98 -8.00 -0.30
CA ILE A 31 -8.25 -7.35 -0.68
C ILE A 31 -9.40 -8.06 0.05
N LEU A 32 -10.19 -7.28 0.78
CA LEU A 32 -11.49 -7.71 1.30
C LEU A 32 -12.52 -7.64 0.17
N CYS A 33 -13.02 -8.80 -0.25
CA CYS A 33 -14.06 -8.97 -1.25
C CYS A 33 -15.46 -9.00 -0.62
N ARG A 34 -16.49 -8.99 -1.47
CA ARG A 34 -17.88 -9.15 -1.01
C ARG A 34 -18.07 -10.49 -0.31
N HIS A 35 -19.06 -10.56 0.59
CA HIS A 35 -19.38 -11.75 1.39
C HIS A 35 -18.27 -12.16 2.39
N GLY A 36 -17.45 -11.21 2.82
CA GLY A 36 -16.43 -11.45 3.85
C GLY A 36 -15.22 -12.28 3.38
N GLN A 37 -15.09 -12.54 2.08
CA GLN A 37 -13.95 -13.28 1.54
C GLN A 37 -12.72 -12.37 1.49
N VAL A 38 -11.59 -12.84 1.99
CA VAL A 38 -10.30 -12.13 1.90
C VAL A 38 -9.40 -12.86 0.92
N ARG A 39 -8.80 -12.13 -0.01
CA ARG A 39 -7.77 -12.65 -0.91
C ARG A 39 -6.44 -12.01 -0.54
N ALA A 40 -5.41 -12.83 -0.36
CA ALA A 40 -4.06 -12.39 -0.05
C ALA A 40 -3.07 -12.98 -1.05
N GLU A 41 -2.19 -12.14 -1.60
CA GLU A 41 -1.15 -12.54 -2.56
C GLU A 41 0.20 -11.97 -2.12
N ILE A 42 1.26 -12.77 -2.24
CA ILE A 42 2.63 -12.31 -2.00
C ILE A 42 3.03 -11.41 -3.17
N VAL A 43 3.59 -10.24 -2.88
CA VAL A 43 4.05 -9.27 -3.88
C VAL A 43 5.51 -8.95 -3.64
N GLU A 44 6.26 -8.68 -4.70
CA GLU A 44 7.70 -8.35 -4.59
C GLU A 44 7.93 -7.02 -3.89
N ASN A 45 7.08 -6.04 -4.19
CA ASN A 45 7.09 -4.74 -3.57
C ASN A 45 5.67 -4.17 -3.51
N VAL A 46 5.56 -3.00 -2.91
CA VAL A 46 4.31 -2.34 -2.57
C VAL A 46 4.09 -1.07 -3.38
N GLU A 47 4.67 -1.05 -4.59
CA GLU A 47 4.53 0.03 -5.55
C GLU A 47 3.25 -0.13 -6.39
N ALA A 48 2.89 0.93 -7.12
CA ALA A 48 1.72 0.92 -7.99
C ALA A 48 1.78 -0.17 -9.07
N ALA A 49 2.97 -0.45 -9.60
CA ALA A 49 3.19 -1.36 -10.72
C ALA A 49 2.70 -2.79 -10.45
N PRO A 50 3.04 -3.45 -9.33
CA PRO A 50 2.46 -4.76 -9.00
C PRO A 50 1.03 -4.65 -8.46
N LEU A 51 0.69 -3.64 -7.67
CA LEU A 51 -0.58 -3.61 -6.94
C LEU A 51 -1.80 -3.31 -7.83
N GLN A 52 -1.70 -2.33 -8.73
CA GLN A 52 -2.87 -1.90 -9.51
C GLN A 52 -3.37 -2.95 -10.52
N PRO A 53 -2.50 -3.71 -11.22
CA PRO A 53 -2.95 -4.83 -12.05
C PRO A 53 -3.64 -5.94 -11.24
N LEU A 54 -3.16 -6.23 -10.01
CA LEU A 54 -3.80 -7.20 -9.12
C LEU A 54 -5.22 -6.78 -8.78
N ILE A 55 -5.42 -5.52 -8.39
CA ILE A 55 -6.76 -4.95 -8.15
C ILE A 55 -7.61 -5.08 -9.40
N SER A 56 -7.07 -4.70 -10.56
CA SER A 56 -7.81 -4.72 -11.84
C SER A 56 -8.25 -6.11 -12.27
N ARG A 57 -7.46 -7.14 -11.94
CA ARG A 57 -7.76 -8.55 -12.25
C ARG A 57 -8.75 -9.16 -11.26
N LYS A 58 -8.75 -8.71 -10.00
CA LYS A 58 -9.49 -9.34 -8.90
C LYS A 58 -10.79 -8.62 -8.57
N VAL A 59 -10.89 -7.34 -8.93
CA VAL A 59 -12.03 -6.47 -8.63
C VAL A 59 -12.69 -6.05 -9.94
N ARG A 60 -14.03 -6.15 -9.98
CA ARG A 60 -14.80 -5.71 -11.15
C ARG A 60 -14.71 -4.19 -11.30
N LYS A 61 -14.46 -3.70 -12.52
CA LYS A 61 -14.54 -2.26 -12.84
C LYS A 61 -15.89 -1.67 -12.39
N GLY A 62 -15.89 -0.42 -11.97
CA GLY A 62 -17.03 0.26 -11.36
C GLY A 62 -17.27 -0.08 -9.87
N SER A 63 -16.51 -1.01 -9.29
CA SER A 63 -16.57 -1.25 -7.85
C SER A 63 -15.93 -0.11 -7.07
N ILE A 64 -16.40 0.08 -5.84
CA ILE A 64 -15.79 0.99 -4.87
C ILE A 64 -14.59 0.30 -4.25
N VAL A 65 -13.41 0.92 -4.36
CA VAL A 65 -12.18 0.46 -3.70
C VAL A 65 -11.82 1.48 -2.63
N CYS A 66 -11.71 1.02 -1.39
CA CYS A 66 -11.27 1.82 -0.26
C CYS A 66 -9.79 1.49 0.04
N SER A 67 -8.92 2.50 0.09
CA SER A 67 -7.51 2.32 0.48
C SER A 67 -7.03 3.43 1.39
N ASP A 68 -5.85 3.26 1.98
CA ASP A 68 -5.14 4.34 2.65
C ASP A 68 -4.64 5.40 1.64
N SER A 69 -4.07 6.48 2.16
CA SER A 69 -3.47 7.60 1.40
C SER A 69 -2.12 7.27 0.75
N ARG A 70 -1.77 5.98 0.60
CA ARG A 70 -0.48 5.59 0.03
C ARG A 70 -0.43 5.85 -1.47
N ARG A 71 0.73 6.37 -1.93
CA ARG A 71 1.02 6.71 -3.35
C ARG A 71 0.76 5.61 -4.38
N ALA A 72 0.70 4.34 -3.97
CA ALA A 72 0.45 3.23 -4.88
C ALA A 72 -1.00 3.17 -5.40
N TYR A 73 -1.97 3.70 -4.65
CA TYR A 73 -3.39 3.53 -4.91
C TYR A 73 -4.09 4.64 -5.71
N PRO A 74 -3.73 5.94 -5.64
CA PRO A 74 -4.45 7.01 -6.34
C PRO A 74 -4.69 6.78 -7.85
N GLY A 75 -3.78 6.08 -8.53
CA GLY A 75 -3.91 5.74 -9.95
C GLY A 75 -5.00 4.69 -10.28
N ILE A 76 -5.70 4.12 -9.30
CA ILE A 76 -6.80 3.18 -9.59
C ILE A 76 -8.07 3.89 -10.07
N ALA A 77 -8.27 5.17 -9.69
CA ALA A 77 -9.45 5.92 -10.09
C ALA A 77 -9.52 6.06 -11.63
N SER A 78 -8.38 6.33 -12.27
CA SER A 78 -8.27 6.41 -13.73
C SER A 78 -8.45 5.06 -14.45
N LYS A 79 -8.42 3.94 -13.72
CA LYS A 79 -8.62 2.59 -14.26
C LYS A 79 -10.08 2.13 -14.25
N GLY A 80 -11.01 3.04 -13.92
CA GLY A 80 -12.44 2.77 -13.92
C GLY A 80 -12.96 2.23 -12.59
N PHE A 81 -12.29 2.55 -11.47
CA PHE A 81 -12.76 2.23 -10.12
C PHE A 81 -13.20 3.51 -9.40
N VAL A 82 -14.17 3.39 -8.51
CA VAL A 82 -14.53 4.49 -7.59
C VAL A 82 -13.58 4.39 -6.40
N HIS A 83 -12.59 5.27 -6.32
CA HIS A 83 -11.58 5.24 -5.26
C HIS A 83 -12.01 6.11 -4.07
N ARG A 84 -12.05 5.53 -2.87
CA ARG A 84 -12.19 6.25 -1.61
C ARG A 84 -10.91 6.11 -0.81
N MET A 85 -10.31 7.23 -0.43
CA MET A 85 -9.14 7.23 0.46
C MET A 85 -9.61 7.36 1.91
N VAL A 86 -8.98 6.59 2.79
CA VAL A 86 -9.13 6.69 4.25
C VAL A 86 -7.90 7.40 4.78
N ASP A 87 -8.11 8.54 5.44
CA ASP A 87 -7.05 9.21 6.19
C ASP A 87 -6.99 8.61 7.60
N HIS A 88 -5.82 8.10 7.95
CA HIS A 88 -5.54 7.55 9.28
C HIS A 88 -5.05 8.62 10.27
N GLY A 89 -4.93 9.89 9.85
CA GLY A 89 -4.46 10.98 10.71
C GLY A 89 -5.56 11.79 11.41
N GLU A 90 -6.80 11.80 10.91
CA GLU A 90 -7.84 12.70 11.42
C GLU A 90 -8.69 12.10 12.57
N ARG A 91 -8.56 10.81 12.90
CA ARG A 91 -9.37 10.14 13.94
C ARG A 91 -8.68 9.00 14.69
N GLU A 92 -7.38 9.10 14.98
CA GLU A 92 -6.72 8.31 16.02
C GLU A 92 -6.28 9.19 17.19
#